data_AF-A0A1F9N4U8-F1
#
_entry.id   AF-A0A1F9N4U8-F1
#
_cell.length_a   1.000
_cell.length_b   1.000
_cell.length_c   1.000
_cell.angle_alpha   90.00
_cell.angle_beta   90.00
_cell.angle_gamma   90.00
#
_symmetry.space_group_name_H-M   'P 1'
#
loop_
_entity.id
_entity.type
_entity.pdbx_description
1 polymer ?
#
loop_
_entity_poly.entity_id
_entity_poly.type
_entity_poly.pdbx_seq_one_letter_code
_entity_poly.pdbx_strand_id
1 'polypeptide(L)'
;MVIKNTHTKKKSSDIPLPPDSNDPRAMALHYLELIDALAQDGRQESKRLRDVLLLTVAEYNDNKDKETAGNILRARLAGIEEAMALLIIGTTTKLRDKLMQESRRLGTKSKISKAVREAAESFGTLCDGLQKLLDAIEAQDEPGRAQAQQLISQATHRMQSVQTALGSLPG
;
A
#
# COMPACT_ATOMS: atom_id res chain seq x y z
N MET A 1 25.47 3.46 -35.93
CA MET A 1 25.08 2.53 -34.86
C MET A 1 24.58 3.38 -33.69
N VAL A 2 23.27 3.56 -33.57
CA VAL A 2 22.67 4.45 -32.55
C VAL A 2 22.24 3.60 -31.37
N ILE A 3 22.94 3.76 -30.24
CA ILE A 3 22.57 3.17 -28.96
C ILE A 3 21.38 3.98 -28.43
N LYS A 4 20.17 3.42 -28.50
CA LYS A 4 19.01 3.98 -27.81
C LYS A 4 19.11 3.61 -26.33
N ASN A 5 19.58 4.56 -25.51
CA ASN A 5 19.31 4.56 -24.08
C ASN A 5 17.81 4.81 -23.86
N THR A 6 17.03 3.74 -23.74
CA THR A 6 15.68 3.82 -23.19
C THR A 6 15.80 3.96 -21.67
N HIS A 7 15.97 5.19 -21.19
CA HIS A 7 15.56 5.56 -19.84
C HIS A 7 14.04 5.36 -19.74
N THR A 8 13.62 4.18 -19.29
CA THR A 8 12.29 4.01 -18.72
C THR A 8 12.26 4.86 -17.46
N LYS A 9 11.64 6.04 -17.56
CA LYS A 9 11.13 6.77 -16.41
C LYS A 9 10.25 5.79 -15.63
N LYS A 10 10.75 5.24 -14.50
CA LYS A 10 9.89 4.65 -13.48
C LYS A 10 8.88 5.73 -13.11
N LYS A 11 7.62 5.56 -13.51
CA LYS A 11 6.52 6.32 -12.92
C LYS A 11 6.48 5.94 -11.44
N SER A 12 7.07 6.79 -10.61
CA SER A 12 6.94 6.72 -9.18
C SER A 12 5.50 7.11 -8.82
N SER A 13 4.68 6.13 -8.46
CA SER A 13 3.44 6.26 -7.64
C SER A 13 2.25 5.40 -8.10
N ASP A 14 2.46 4.29 -8.80
CA ASP A 14 1.42 3.26 -8.85
C ASP A 14 1.60 2.35 -7.65
N ILE A 15 0.64 2.36 -6.71
CA ILE A 15 0.53 1.32 -5.69
C ILE A 15 0.33 0.03 -6.49
N PRO A 16 1.26 -0.94 -6.45
CA PRO A 16 1.12 -2.16 -7.25
C PRO A 16 -0.20 -2.83 -6.87
N LEU A 17 -0.94 -3.35 -7.86
CA LEU A 17 -2.13 -4.16 -7.59
C LEU A 17 -1.68 -5.55 -7.13
N PRO A 18 -2.45 -6.23 -6.26
CA PRO A 18 -2.17 -7.61 -5.94
C PRO A 18 -2.18 -8.46 -7.23
N PRO A 19 -1.25 -9.43 -7.37
CA PRO A 19 -1.17 -10.24 -8.57
C PRO A 19 -2.37 -11.18 -8.69
N ASP A 20 -2.86 -11.41 -9.91
CA ASP A 20 -3.94 -12.37 -10.22
C ASP A 20 -3.53 -13.85 -10.04
N SER A 21 -2.29 -14.11 -9.58
CA SER A 21 -1.72 -15.44 -9.43
C SER A 21 -1.99 -16.02 -8.03
N ASN A 22 -2.39 -17.29 -7.99
CA ASN A 22 -2.47 -18.08 -6.76
C ASN A 22 -1.09 -18.51 -6.21
N ASP A 23 0.01 -18.11 -6.87
CA ASP A 23 1.36 -18.34 -6.39
C ASP A 23 1.64 -17.46 -5.16
N PRO A 24 1.84 -18.06 -3.96
CA PRO A 24 2.15 -17.29 -2.77
C PRO A 24 3.44 -16.47 -2.88
N ARG A 25 4.37 -16.88 -3.75
CA ARG A 25 5.57 -16.08 -4.02
C ARG A 25 5.25 -14.77 -4.73
N ALA A 26 4.30 -14.76 -5.66
CA ALA A 26 3.89 -13.54 -6.35
C ALA A 26 3.32 -12.52 -5.35
N MET A 27 2.48 -12.98 -4.42
CA MET A 27 1.94 -12.13 -3.35
C MET A 27 3.03 -11.60 -2.41
N ALA A 28 3.98 -12.46 -2.03
CA ALA A 28 5.11 -12.05 -1.20
C ALA A 28 5.98 -10.96 -1.86
N LEU A 29 6.24 -11.07 -3.17
CA LEU A 29 6.99 -10.05 -3.90
C LEU A 29 6.21 -8.74 -4.00
N HIS A 30 4.90 -8.81 -4.20
CA HIS A 30 4.02 -7.63 -4.19
C HIS A 30 4.08 -6.89 -2.83
N TYR A 31 4.08 -7.62 -1.71
CA TYR A 31 4.23 -7.04 -0.38
C TYR A 31 5.59 -6.38 -0.15
N LEU A 32 6.67 -6.93 -0.71
CA LEU A 32 7.98 -6.26 -0.69
C LEU A 32 7.94 -4.92 -1.42
N GLU A 33 7.28 -4.84 -2.58
CA GLU A 33 7.14 -3.59 -3.32
C GLU A 33 6.33 -2.54 -2.54
N LEU A 34 5.25 -2.95 -1.87
CA LEU A 34 4.47 -2.08 -1.00
C LEU A 34 5.29 -1.58 0.19
N ILE A 35 6.02 -2.47 0.86
CA ILE A 35 6.87 -2.10 1.99
C ILE A 35 7.97 -1.12 1.54
N ASP A 36 8.60 -1.35 0.39
CA ASP A 36 9.64 -0.45 -0.13
C ASP A 36 9.06 0.93 -0.52
N ALA A 37 7.83 0.98 -1.03
CA ALA A 37 7.12 2.25 -1.29
C ALA A 37 6.82 3.02 0.00
N LEU A 38 6.47 2.32 1.09
CA LEU A 38 6.17 2.90 2.40
C LEU A 38 7.44 3.22 3.22
N ALA A 39 8.52 2.49 2.98
CA ALA A 39 9.79 2.59 3.70
C ALA A 39 10.59 3.86 3.34
N GLN A 40 10.17 4.66 2.34
CA GLN A 40 10.77 5.96 2.06
C GLN A 40 10.75 6.90 3.29
N ASP A 41 9.89 6.63 4.28
CA ASP A 41 9.83 7.34 5.57
C ASP A 41 10.70 6.73 6.70
N GLY A 42 11.48 5.69 6.44
CA GLY A 42 12.54 5.22 7.35
C GLY A 42 12.10 4.44 8.61
N ARG A 43 10.90 3.85 8.64
CA ARG A 43 10.39 3.16 9.83
C ARG A 43 11.11 1.82 10.09
N GLN A 44 11.52 1.60 11.34
CA GLN A 44 12.17 0.36 11.78
C GLN A 44 11.25 -0.86 11.61
N GLU A 45 9.94 -0.68 11.75
CA GLU A 45 8.94 -1.72 11.52
C GLU A 45 8.87 -2.16 10.05
N SER A 46 8.96 -1.22 9.10
CA SER A 46 9.01 -1.53 7.67
C SER A 46 10.23 -2.38 7.34
N LYS A 47 11.38 -2.06 7.92
CA LYS A 47 12.62 -2.84 7.74
C LYS A 47 12.49 -4.24 8.30
N ARG A 48 11.97 -4.40 9.52
CA ARG A 48 11.74 -5.71 10.13
C ARG A 48 10.79 -6.57 9.29
N LEU A 49 9.70 -5.99 8.83
CA LEU A 49 8.71 -6.71 8.01
C LEU A 49 9.30 -7.11 6.65
N ARG A 50 10.08 -6.23 6.04
CA ARG A 50 10.84 -6.50 4.82
C ARG A 50 11.82 -7.66 5.00
N ASP A 51 12.59 -7.66 6.09
CA ASP A 51 13.59 -8.70 6.37
C ASP A 51 12.92 -10.07 6.59
N VAL A 52 11.84 -10.11 7.36
CA VAL A 52 11.03 -11.34 7.58
C VAL A 52 10.49 -11.87 6.25
N LEU A 53 9.98 -11.00 5.39
CA LEU A 53 9.41 -11.37 4.11
C LEU A 53 10.49 -11.85 3.12
N LEU A 54 11.67 -11.20 3.08
CA LEU A 54 12.81 -11.65 2.29
C LEU A 54 13.32 -13.03 2.71
N LEU A 55 13.47 -13.27 4.02
CA LEU A 55 13.85 -14.57 4.56
C LEU A 55 12.84 -15.64 4.17
N THR A 56 11.54 -15.34 4.30
CA THR A 56 10.48 -16.30 3.97
C THR A 56 10.45 -16.64 2.47
N VAL A 57 10.71 -15.67 1.59
CA VAL A 57 10.83 -15.93 0.15
C VAL A 57 12.10 -16.73 -0.18
N ALA A 58 13.21 -16.46 0.49
CA ALA A 58 14.45 -17.23 0.32
C ALA A 58 14.24 -18.71 0.74
N GLU A 59 13.63 -18.94 1.91
CA GLU A 59 13.27 -20.29 2.38
C GLU A 59 12.37 -21.03 1.38
N TYR A 60 11.39 -20.35 0.79
CA TYR A 60 10.56 -20.93 -0.28
C TYR A 60 11.38 -21.31 -1.51
N ASN A 61 12.30 -20.44 -1.95
CA ASN A 61 13.12 -20.68 -3.15
C ASN A 61 14.10 -21.84 -2.97
N ASP A 62 14.68 -21.98 -1.78
CA ASP A 62 15.70 -23.00 -1.47
C ASP A 62 15.09 -24.36 -1.13
N ASN A 63 13.79 -24.42 -0.81
CA ASN A 63 13.11 -25.68 -0.52
C ASN A 63 12.86 -26.50 -1.80
N LYS A 64 13.22 -27.79 -1.77
CA LYS A 64 13.03 -28.73 -2.88
C LYS A 64 11.58 -29.20 -3.01
N ASP A 65 10.83 -29.22 -1.89
CA ASP A 65 9.40 -29.50 -1.87
C ASP A 65 8.62 -28.18 -1.93
N LYS A 66 8.20 -27.82 -3.13
CA LYS A 66 7.47 -26.58 -3.39
C LYS A 66 6.04 -26.58 -2.87
N GLU A 67 5.45 -27.75 -2.65
CA GLU A 67 4.08 -27.86 -2.16
C GLU A 67 4.04 -27.53 -0.66
N THR A 68 4.89 -28.19 0.13
CA THR A 68 5.04 -27.90 1.56
C THR A 68 5.52 -26.47 1.79
N ALA A 69 6.53 -26.01 1.03
CA ALA A 69 7.02 -24.65 1.13
C ALA A 69 5.95 -23.60 0.76
N GLY A 70 5.11 -23.91 -0.23
CA GLY A 70 3.98 -23.06 -0.63
C GLY A 70 2.95 -22.92 0.49
N ASN A 71 2.61 -24.01 1.18
CA ASN A 71 1.68 -23.99 2.32
C ASN A 71 2.24 -23.18 3.51
N ILE A 72 3.53 -23.35 3.83
CA ILE A 72 4.22 -22.58 4.88
C ILE A 72 4.25 -21.09 4.51
N LEU A 73 4.59 -20.77 3.26
CA LEU A 73 4.61 -19.38 2.78
C LEU A 73 3.23 -18.73 2.88
N ARG A 74 2.15 -19.42 2.47
CA ARG A 74 0.77 -18.90 2.63
C ARG A 74 0.43 -18.63 4.08
N ALA A 75 0.76 -19.55 5.00
CA ALA A 75 0.49 -19.36 6.42
C ALA A 75 1.24 -18.16 7.00
N ARG A 76 2.51 -17.95 6.60
CA ARG A 76 3.29 -16.79 7.02
C ARG A 76 2.80 -15.48 6.40
N LEU A 77 2.32 -15.52 5.15
CA LEU A 77 1.77 -14.35 4.48
C LEU A 77 0.54 -13.80 5.19
N ALA A 78 -0.32 -14.64 5.76
CA ALA A 78 -1.47 -14.17 6.54
C ALA A 78 -1.04 -13.30 7.75
N GLY A 79 0.02 -13.69 8.47
CA GLY A 79 0.56 -12.86 9.56
C GLY A 79 1.28 -11.59 9.09
N ILE A 80 1.83 -11.62 7.87
CA ILE A 80 2.48 -10.45 7.25
C ILE A 80 1.43 -9.45 6.72
N GLU A 81 0.29 -9.92 6.21
CA GLU A 81 -0.85 -9.09 5.81
C GLU A 81 -1.32 -8.20 6.96
N GLU A 82 -1.45 -8.77 8.15
CA GLU A 82 -1.86 -8.05 9.36
C GLU A 82 -0.86 -6.95 9.72
N ALA A 83 0.42 -7.31 9.82
CA ALA A 83 1.50 -6.38 10.14
C ALA A 83 1.65 -5.27 9.09
N MET A 84 1.44 -5.58 7.80
CA MET A 84 1.45 -4.59 6.73
C MET A 84 0.29 -3.63 6.82
N ALA A 85 -0.93 -4.11 7.04
CA ALA A 85 -2.10 -3.25 7.14
C ALA A 85 -1.95 -2.25 8.31
N LEU A 86 -1.47 -2.72 9.47
CA LEU A 86 -1.14 -1.85 10.61
C LEU A 86 -0.08 -0.80 10.26
N LEU A 87 0.97 -1.19 9.52
CA LEU A 87 2.02 -0.29 9.08
C LEU A 87 1.51 0.78 8.11
N ILE A 88 0.65 0.38 7.17
CA ILE A 88 0.02 1.29 6.22
C ILE A 88 -0.88 2.26 6.98
N ILE A 89 -1.78 1.78 7.85
CA ILE A 89 -2.67 2.61 8.69
C ILE A 89 -1.86 3.64 9.49
N GLY A 90 -0.79 3.20 10.16
CA GLY A 90 0.08 4.09 10.94
C GLY A 90 0.85 5.12 10.09
N THR A 91 0.99 4.89 8.79
CA THR A 91 1.65 5.81 7.85
C THR A 91 0.65 6.78 7.23
N THR A 92 -0.46 6.28 6.72
CA THR A 92 -1.55 7.05 6.15
C THR A 92 -2.21 7.96 7.18
N THR A 93 -2.35 7.53 8.44
CA THR A 93 -2.86 8.38 9.53
C THR A 93 -1.96 9.60 9.76
N LYS A 94 -0.64 9.42 9.83
CA LYS A 94 0.30 10.55 10.02
C LYS A 94 0.28 11.49 8.81
N LEU A 95 0.18 10.94 7.60
CA LEU A 95 0.11 11.74 6.38
C LEU A 95 -1.20 12.54 6.30
N ARG A 96 -2.34 11.91 6.60
CA ARG A 96 -3.65 12.57 6.74
C ARG A 96 -3.56 13.75 7.71
N ASP A 97 -3.01 13.53 8.90
CA ASP A 97 -2.96 14.56 9.93
C ASP A 97 -2.10 15.76 9.50
N LYS A 98 -0.96 15.50 8.83
CA LYS A 98 -0.13 16.55 8.21
C LYS A 98 -0.90 17.33 7.14
N LEU A 99 -1.61 16.64 6.25
CA LEU A 99 -2.40 17.28 5.19
C LEU A 99 -3.54 18.11 5.77
N MET A 100 -4.22 17.63 6.83
CA MET A 100 -5.26 18.40 7.51
C MET A 100 -4.70 19.67 8.16
N GLN A 101 -3.51 19.61 8.77
CA GLN A 101 -2.83 20.80 9.30
C GLN A 101 -2.48 21.78 8.18
N GLU A 102 -1.95 21.29 7.07
CA GLU A 102 -1.57 22.10 5.92
C GLU A 102 -2.79 22.75 5.23
N SER A 103 -3.90 22.01 5.10
CA SER A 103 -5.17 22.55 4.60
C SER A 103 -5.67 23.72 5.44
N ARG A 104 -5.57 23.62 6.78
CA ARG A 104 -5.91 24.72 7.69
C ARG A 104 -4.99 25.92 7.51
N ARG A 105 -3.69 25.69 7.33
CA ARG A 105 -2.67 26.73 7.10
C ARG A 105 -2.91 27.51 5.80
N LEU A 106 -3.29 26.81 4.73
CA LEU A 106 -3.54 27.39 3.40
C LEU A 106 -4.85 28.19 3.28
N GLY A 107 -5.76 28.05 4.26
CA GLY A 107 -7.04 28.73 4.29
C GLY A 107 -8.11 28.12 3.37
N THR A 108 -9.37 28.13 3.84
CA THR A 108 -10.50 27.39 3.24
C THR A 108 -10.93 27.85 1.85
N LYS A 109 -10.46 29.01 1.38
CA LYS A 109 -10.78 29.56 0.06
C LYS A 109 -9.81 29.11 -1.03
N SER A 110 -8.67 28.51 -0.68
CA SER A 110 -7.66 28.07 -1.65
C SER A 110 -8.08 26.77 -2.34
N LYS A 111 -7.94 26.71 -3.67
CA LYS A 111 -8.13 25.47 -4.45
C LYS A 111 -7.16 24.37 -3.99
N ILE A 112 -5.94 24.76 -3.61
CA ILE A 112 -4.93 23.84 -3.06
C ILE A 112 -5.38 23.32 -1.69
N SER A 113 -5.92 24.18 -0.81
CA SER A 113 -6.45 23.76 0.50
C SER A 113 -7.59 22.73 0.37
N LYS A 114 -8.48 22.91 -0.63
CA LYS A 114 -9.54 21.93 -0.92
C LYS A 114 -8.99 20.60 -1.40
N ALA A 115 -8.07 20.61 -2.37
CA ALA A 115 -7.44 19.39 -2.86
C ALA A 115 -6.64 18.66 -1.77
N VAL A 116 -5.91 19.39 -0.92
CA VAL A 116 -5.19 18.82 0.23
C VAL A 116 -6.16 18.19 1.24
N ARG A 117 -7.33 18.80 1.46
CA ARG A 117 -8.37 18.24 2.33
C ARG A 117 -8.98 16.98 1.75
N GLU A 118 -9.30 16.96 0.46
CA GLU A 118 -9.82 15.79 -0.25
C GLU A 118 -8.81 14.63 -0.25
N ALA A 119 -7.50 14.92 -0.37
CA ALA A 119 -6.45 13.93 -0.18
C ALA A 119 -6.48 13.34 1.24
N ALA A 120 -6.57 14.20 2.26
CA ALA A 120 -6.62 13.75 3.65
C ALA A 120 -7.86 12.87 3.93
N GLU A 121 -9.03 13.26 3.43
CA GLU A 121 -10.25 12.47 3.54
C GLU A 121 -10.11 11.11 2.84
N SER A 122 -9.44 11.07 1.68
CA SER A 122 -9.15 9.83 0.96
C SER A 122 -8.20 8.92 1.73
N PHE A 123 -7.17 9.48 2.40
CA PHE A 123 -6.34 8.71 3.33
C PHE A 123 -7.13 8.18 4.53
N GLY A 124 -8.12 8.94 5.02
CA GLY A 124 -9.05 8.46 6.05
C GLY A 124 -9.84 7.23 5.58
N THR A 125 -10.46 7.31 4.41
CA THR A 125 -11.19 6.17 3.82
C THR A 125 -10.28 4.96 3.57
N LEU A 126 -9.02 5.18 3.19
CA LEU A 126 -8.04 4.10 3.05
C LEU A 126 -7.75 3.43 4.40
N CYS A 127 -7.57 4.20 5.48
CA CYS A 127 -7.38 3.64 6.82
C CYS A 127 -8.58 2.80 7.26
N ASP A 128 -9.79 3.32 7.05
CA ASP A 128 -11.03 2.62 7.41
C ASP A 128 -11.19 1.32 6.60
N GLY A 129 -10.84 1.35 5.31
CA GLY A 129 -10.85 0.17 4.46
C GLY A 129 -9.82 -0.88 4.91
N LEU A 130 -8.61 -0.47 5.27
CA LEU A 130 -7.58 -1.37 5.77
C LEU A 130 -7.92 -1.96 7.15
N GLN A 131 -8.49 -1.15 8.06
CA GLN A 131 -8.94 -1.65 9.36
C GLN A 131 -10.05 -2.68 9.20
N LYS A 132 -11.03 -2.41 8.33
CA LYS A 132 -12.07 -3.41 8.01
C LYS A 132 -11.51 -4.67 7.37
N LEU A 133 -10.45 -4.56 6.58
CA LEU A 133 -9.79 -5.72 6.00
C LEU A 133 -9.15 -6.58 7.09
N LEU A 134 -8.49 -5.94 8.06
CA LEU A 134 -7.92 -6.61 9.25
C LEU A 134 -9.01 -7.32 10.04
N ASP A 135 -10.06 -6.60 10.43
CA ASP A 135 -11.16 -7.14 11.22
C ASP A 135 -11.82 -8.33 10.50
N ALA A 136 -11.95 -8.26 9.17
CA ALA A 136 -12.52 -9.34 8.35
C ALA A 136 -11.58 -10.55 8.21
N ILE A 137 -10.25 -10.35 8.17
CA ILE A 137 -9.28 -11.44 8.17
C ILE A 137 -9.33 -12.18 9.52
N GLU A 138 -9.33 -11.43 10.63
CA GLU A 138 -9.43 -12.00 11.98
C GLU A 138 -10.74 -12.78 12.16
N ALA A 139 -11.84 -12.25 11.65
CA ALA A 139 -13.16 -12.87 11.73
C ALA A 139 -13.43 -13.97 10.68
N GLN A 140 -12.51 -14.19 9.73
CA GLN A 140 -12.74 -15.04 8.55
C GLN A 140 -14.01 -14.65 7.75
N ASP A 141 -14.31 -13.35 7.71
CA ASP A 141 -15.51 -12.76 7.10
C ASP A 141 -15.25 -12.36 5.64
N GLU A 142 -15.46 -13.28 4.71
CA GLU A 142 -15.31 -13.02 3.27
C GLU A 142 -16.15 -11.83 2.74
N PRO A 143 -17.43 -11.67 3.12
CA PRO A 143 -18.19 -10.44 2.85
C PRO A 143 -17.51 -9.17 3.36
N GLY A 144 -16.96 -9.20 4.57
CA GLY A 144 -16.20 -8.09 5.16
C GLY A 144 -14.95 -7.75 4.35
N ARG A 145 -14.23 -8.76 3.85
CA ARG A 145 -13.05 -8.57 2.99
C ARG A 145 -13.41 -7.87 1.68
N ALA A 146 -14.52 -8.25 1.04
CA ALA A 146 -14.99 -7.61 -0.19
C ALA A 146 -15.37 -6.14 0.03
N GLN A 147 -16.06 -5.83 1.13
CA GLN A 147 -16.40 -4.44 1.48
C GLN A 147 -15.17 -3.60 1.78
N ALA A 148 -14.19 -4.18 2.48
CA ALA A 148 -12.91 -3.54 2.77
C ALA A 148 -12.14 -3.21 1.49
N GLN A 149 -12.05 -4.15 0.56
CA GLN A 149 -11.42 -3.96 -0.75
C GLN A 149 -12.11 -2.86 -1.57
N GLN A 150 -13.44 -2.77 -1.51
CA GLN A 150 -14.18 -1.70 -2.17
C GLN A 150 -13.80 -0.32 -1.62
N LEU A 151 -13.67 -0.17 -0.30
CA LEU A 151 -13.26 1.08 0.34
C LEU A 151 -11.82 1.46 -0.03
N ILE A 152 -10.91 0.49 -0.02
CA ILE A 152 -9.51 0.67 -0.44
C ILE A 152 -9.44 1.14 -1.90
N SER A 153 -10.20 0.51 -2.78
CA SER A 153 -10.26 0.86 -4.21
C SER A 153 -10.81 2.28 -4.42
N GLN A 154 -11.90 2.64 -3.73
CA GLN A 154 -12.47 3.99 -3.79
C GLN A 154 -11.50 5.05 -3.29
N ALA A 155 -10.83 4.80 -2.16
CA ALA A 155 -9.83 5.70 -1.60
C ALA A 155 -8.66 5.90 -2.57
N THR A 156 -8.17 4.82 -3.16
CA THR A 156 -7.07 4.85 -4.15
C THR A 156 -7.45 5.66 -5.39
N HIS A 157 -8.65 5.44 -5.94
CA HIS A 157 -9.15 6.21 -7.08
C HIS A 157 -9.29 7.71 -6.78
N ARG A 158 -9.80 8.06 -5.60
CA ARG A 158 -9.92 9.46 -5.16
C ARG A 158 -8.55 10.11 -5.02
N MET A 159 -7.56 9.42 -4.44
CA MET A 159 -6.19 9.94 -4.33
C MET A 159 -5.56 10.20 -5.70
N GLN A 160 -5.74 9.30 -6.67
CA GLN A 160 -5.28 9.51 -8.06
C GLN A 160 -5.93 10.74 -8.71
N SER A 161 -7.23 10.93 -8.46
CA SER A 161 -7.97 12.10 -8.95
C SER A 161 -7.41 13.41 -8.37
N VAL A 162 -7.14 13.42 -7.06
CA VAL A 162 -6.54 14.58 -6.38
C VAL A 162 -5.11 14.84 -6.86
N GLN A 163 -4.31 13.80 -7.08
CA GLN A 163 -2.95 13.92 -7.62
C GLN A 163 -2.96 14.55 -9.02
N THR A 164 -3.90 14.14 -9.87
CA THR A 164 -4.10 14.70 -11.22
C THR A 164 -4.55 16.16 -11.17
N ALA A 165 -5.47 16.49 -10.26
CA ALA A 165 -5.94 17.85 -10.04
C ALA A 165 -4.83 18.78 -9.51
N LEU A 166 -3.96 18.29 -8.61
CA LEU A 166 -2.83 19.06 -8.09
C LEU A 166 -1.72 19.24 -9.12
N GLY A 167 -1.43 18.21 -9.93
CA GLY A 167 -0.43 18.26 -10.98
C GLY A 167 -0.81 19.12 -12.18
N SER A 168 -2.07 19.53 -12.29
CA SER A 168 -2.58 20.41 -13.36
C SER A 168 -2.71 21.88 -12.94
N LEU A 169 -2.35 22.23 -11.70
CA LEU A 169 -2.29 23.61 -11.24
C LEU A 169 -0.99 24.28 -11.70
N PRO A 170 -1.03 25.50 -12.29
CA PRO A 170 0.18 26.24 -12.60
C PRO A 170 0.92 26.60 -11.30
N GLY A 171 2.22 26.29 -11.27
CA GLY A 171 3.12 26.56 -10.15
C GLY A 171 3.46 28.04 -9.97
#